data_AF-A0A438FZN1-F1
#
_entry.id   AF-A0A438FZN1-F1
#
_cell.length_a   1.000
_cell.length_b   1.000
_cell.length_c   1.000
_cell.angle_alpha   90.00
_cell.angle_beta   90.00
_cell.angle_gamma   90.00
#
_symmetry.space_group_name_H-M   'P 1'
#
loop_
_entity.id
_entity.type
_entity.pdbx_description
1 polymer ?
#
loop_
_entity_poly.entity_id
_entity_poly.type
_entity_poly.pdbx_seq_one_letter_code
_entity_poly.pdbx_strand_id
1 'polypeptide(L)'
;MHMEMTKCMLHDKELSKKFWAKATNTTVFLYNRLPTKALNDKTSFEAWYGYKPSLDFLRVFDCVCFSHVSQVKRDKLDKKLEPGIFIGYNSSFKAYKVYQPQTGKLIVSKYVFFNEDEKWNWNRHKRHP
;
A
#
# COMPACT_ATOMS: atom_id res chain seq x y z
N MET A 1 -3.78 -14.36 -15.10
CA MET A 1 -3.11 -14.34 -13.78
C MET A 1 -2.91 -12.94 -13.17
N HIS A 2 -2.01 -12.07 -13.67
CA HIS A 2 -1.74 -10.76 -13.02
C HIS A 2 -2.95 -9.80 -12.99
N MET A 3 -3.76 -9.81 -14.04
CA MET A 3 -4.96 -8.97 -14.12
C MET A 3 -6.10 -9.46 -13.21
N GLU A 4 -6.18 -10.77 -12.95
CA GLU A 4 -7.21 -11.34 -12.07
C GLU A 4 -6.94 -10.98 -10.61
N MET A 5 -5.70 -11.15 -10.13
CA MET A 5 -5.31 -10.73 -8.79
C MET A 5 -5.51 -9.21 -8.59
N THR A 6 -5.16 -8.41 -9.60
CA THR A 6 -5.42 -6.96 -9.57
C THR A 6 -6.91 -6.65 -9.47
N LYS A 7 -7.77 -7.36 -10.21
CA LYS A 7 -9.22 -7.21 -10.10
C LYS A 7 -9.72 -7.61 -8.71
N CYS A 8 -9.25 -8.72 -8.15
CA CYS A 8 -9.59 -9.15 -6.80
C CYS A 8 -9.19 -8.10 -5.76
N MET A 9 -7.96 -7.58 -5.80
CA MET A 9 -7.50 -6.53 -4.88
C MET A 9 -8.32 -5.24 -4.98
N LEU A 10 -8.78 -4.87 -6.18
CA LEU A 10 -9.64 -3.70 -6.35
C LEU A 10 -11.07 -3.95 -5.83
N HIS A 11 -11.59 -5.16 -5.98
CA HIS A 11 -12.94 -5.53 -5.53
C HIS A 11 -13.03 -5.73 -4.02
N ASP A 12 -12.01 -6.31 -3.39
CA ASP A 12 -12.00 -6.68 -1.97
C ASP A 12 -12.35 -5.51 -1.04
N LYS A 13 -11.83 -4.32 -1.35
CA LYS A 13 -12.03 -3.10 -0.56
C LYS A 13 -12.74 -1.99 -1.33
N GLU A 14 -13.42 -2.29 -2.44
CA GLU A 14 -14.11 -1.32 -3.32
C GLU A 14 -13.25 -0.09 -3.69
N LEU A 15 -11.94 -0.31 -3.90
CA LEU A 15 -11.05 0.76 -4.25
C LEU A 15 -11.43 1.34 -5.62
N SER A 16 -11.41 2.66 -5.76
CA SER A 16 -11.73 3.30 -7.04
C SER A 16 -10.82 2.80 -8.17
N LYS A 17 -11.40 2.56 -9.35
CA LYS A 17 -10.67 2.15 -10.58
C LYS A 17 -9.49 3.06 -10.90
N LYS A 18 -9.48 4.31 -10.40
CA LYS A 18 -8.36 5.26 -10.53
C LYS A 18 -7.02 4.71 -10.00
N PHE A 19 -7.07 3.78 -9.04
CA PHE A 19 -5.88 3.18 -8.42
C PHE A 19 -5.42 1.88 -9.10
N TRP A 20 -6.00 1.49 -10.24
CA TRP A 20 -5.68 0.23 -10.92
C TRP A 20 -4.17 0.07 -11.15
N ALA A 21 -3.47 1.12 -11.59
CA ALA A 21 -2.03 1.05 -11.85
C ALA A 21 -1.21 0.76 -10.57
N LYS A 22 -1.69 1.24 -9.41
CA LYS A 22 -1.05 1.01 -8.11
C LYS A 22 -1.34 -0.41 -7.59
N ALA A 23 -2.56 -0.89 -7.80
CA ALA A 23 -2.92 -2.27 -7.54
C ALA A 23 -2.10 -3.22 -8.41
N THR A 24 -1.99 -3.00 -9.73
CA THR A 24 -1.16 -3.80 -10.65
C THR A 24 0.28 -3.87 -10.19
N ASN A 25 0.88 -2.73 -9.84
CA ASN A 25 2.26 -2.70 -9.34
C ASN A 25 2.42 -3.51 -8.05
N THR A 26 1.44 -3.45 -7.15
CA THR A 26 1.45 -4.23 -5.90
C THR A 26 1.29 -5.72 -6.18
N THR A 27 0.41 -6.10 -7.10
CA THR A 27 0.24 -7.49 -7.55
C THR A 27 1.54 -8.06 -8.11
N VAL A 28 2.21 -7.35 -9.02
CA VAL A 28 3.48 -7.79 -9.61
C VAL A 28 4.54 -7.91 -8.52
N PHE A 29 4.59 -6.94 -7.61
CA PHE A 29 5.53 -6.93 -6.51
C PHE A 29 5.35 -8.11 -5.53
N LEU A 30 4.10 -8.47 -5.24
CA LEU A 30 3.75 -9.65 -4.43
C LEU A 30 4.09 -10.93 -5.19
N TYR A 31 3.71 -11.02 -6.46
CA TYR A 31 3.96 -12.20 -7.29
C TYR A 31 5.45 -12.54 -7.38
N ASN A 32 6.32 -11.54 -7.53
CA ASN A 32 7.77 -11.75 -7.56
C ASN A 32 8.33 -12.35 -6.25
N ARG A 33 7.56 -12.29 -5.15
CA ARG A 33 7.91 -12.82 -3.82
C ARG A 33 7.12 -14.06 -3.42
N LEU A 34 6.21 -14.53 -4.28
CA LEU A 34 5.54 -15.79 -4.09
C LEU A 34 6.40 -16.93 -4.68
N PRO A 35 6.44 -18.09 -4.02
CA PRO A 35 7.13 -19.25 -4.57
C PRO A 35 6.39 -19.70 -5.84
N THR A 36 7.15 -20.08 -6.86
CA THR A 36 6.58 -20.61 -8.10
C THR A 36 7.15 -21.98 -8.40
N LYS A 37 6.27 -22.90 -8.82
CA LYS A 37 6.66 -24.25 -9.25
C LYS A 37 7.65 -24.23 -10.41
N ALA A 38 7.58 -23.20 -11.25
CA ALA A 38 8.50 -23.01 -12.38
C ALA A 38 9.96 -22.78 -11.94
N LEU A 39 10.21 -22.40 -10.69
CA LEU A 39 11.53 -22.16 -10.13
C LEU A 39 11.89 -23.13 -8.98
N ASN A 40 11.32 -24.35 -9.00
CA ASN A 40 11.51 -25.34 -7.93
C ASN A 40 11.16 -24.76 -6.55
N ASP A 41 9.97 -24.16 -6.45
CA ASP A 41 9.43 -23.50 -5.24
C ASP A 41 10.26 -22.33 -4.71
N LYS A 42 11.19 -21.80 -5.52
CA LYS A 42 11.86 -20.52 -5.25
C LYS A 42 11.01 -19.35 -5.74
N THR A 43 11.20 -18.20 -5.11
CA THR A 43 10.59 -16.95 -5.57
C THR A 43 11.39 -16.36 -6.74
N SER A 44 10.75 -15.61 -7.63
CA SER A 44 11.47 -14.88 -8.70
C SER A 44 12.49 -13.90 -8.12
N PHE A 45 12.20 -13.32 -6.96
CA PHE A 45 13.11 -12.47 -6.20
C PHE A 45 14.36 -13.24 -5.73
N GLU A 46 14.21 -14.44 -5.16
CA GLU A 46 15.33 -15.30 -4.77
C GLU A 46 16.18 -15.70 -5.97
N ALA A 47 15.55 -16.03 -7.10
CA ALA A 47 16.26 -16.39 -8.31
C ALA A 47 17.09 -15.22 -8.87
N TRP A 48 16.61 -13.99 -8.72
CA TRP A 48 17.29 -12.79 -9.23
C TRP A 48 18.36 -12.24 -8.28
N TYR A 49 18.07 -12.18 -6.99
CA TYR A 49 18.93 -11.52 -5.99
C TYR A 49 19.75 -12.51 -5.14
N GLY A 50 19.47 -13.81 -5.21
CA GLY A 50 20.22 -14.84 -4.49
C GLY A 50 19.88 -14.98 -3.00
N TYR A 51 18.91 -14.23 -2.47
CA TYR A 51 18.48 -14.32 -1.07
C TYR A 51 16.96 -14.27 -0.93
N LYS A 52 16.45 -14.79 0.20
CA LYS A 52 15.01 -14.86 0.49
C LYS A 52 14.41 -13.47 0.73
N PRO A 53 13.28 -13.10 0.10
CA PRO A 53 12.62 -11.85 0.42
C PRO A 53 12.08 -11.91 1.85
N SER A 54 12.35 -10.88 2.64
CA SER A 54 11.64 -10.67 3.91
C SER A 54 10.17 -10.35 3.62
N LEU A 55 9.22 -11.02 4.27
CA LEU A 55 7.78 -10.76 4.12
C LEU A 55 7.22 -9.84 5.22
N ASP A 56 8.03 -9.49 6.22
CA ASP A 56 7.66 -8.64 7.37
C ASP A 56 7.14 -7.25 6.97
N PHE A 57 7.58 -6.77 5.81
CA PHE A 57 7.17 -5.48 5.28
C PHE A 57 5.88 -5.55 4.45
N LEU A 58 5.36 -6.74 4.16
CA LEU A 58 4.11 -6.88 3.42
C LEU A 58 2.93 -6.45 4.29
N ARG A 59 2.04 -5.69 3.70
CA ARG A 59 0.83 -5.13 4.32
C ARG A 59 -0.36 -5.33 3.41
N VAL A 60 -1.54 -5.41 4.00
CA VAL A 60 -2.82 -5.54 3.28
C VAL A 60 -3.06 -4.31 2.40
N PHE A 61 -3.24 -4.51 1.10
CA PHE A 61 -3.52 -3.41 0.17
C PHE A 61 -4.87 -2.76 0.49
N ASP A 62 -4.97 -1.44 0.34
CA ASP A 62 -6.19 -0.66 0.65
C ASP A 62 -6.64 -0.73 2.13
N CYS A 63 -5.72 -0.99 3.05
CA CYS A 63 -5.98 -0.80 4.47
C CYS A 63 -5.88 0.67 4.88
N VAL A 64 -6.57 1.01 5.98
CA VAL A 64 -6.39 2.30 6.65
C VAL A 64 -5.00 2.32 7.27
N CYS A 65 -4.27 3.41 7.08
CA CYS A 65 -2.96 3.58 7.66
C CYS A 65 -2.70 5.01 8.10
N PHE A 66 -1.77 5.19 9.02
CA PHE A 66 -1.42 6.47 9.60
C PHE A 66 0.05 6.76 9.33
N SER A 67 0.31 7.80 8.53
CA SER A 67 1.68 8.21 8.20
C SER A 67 2.15 9.29 9.18
N HIS A 68 3.42 9.20 9.59
CA HIS A 68 4.02 10.22 10.43
C HIS A 68 4.38 11.46 9.62
N VAL A 69 3.81 12.61 9.96
CA VAL A 69 4.15 13.91 9.37
C VAL A 69 5.44 14.46 10.00
N SER A 70 6.38 14.95 9.20
CA SER A 70 7.60 15.55 9.79
C SER A 70 7.30 16.82 10.58
N GLN A 71 7.96 17.01 11.72
CA GLN A 71 7.81 18.19 12.59
C GLN A 71 8.07 19.53 11.87
N VAL A 72 8.83 19.53 10.77
CA VAL A 72 9.16 20.74 9.98
C VAL A 72 7.91 21.38 9.34
N LYS A 73 6.80 20.64 9.24
CA LYS A 73 5.50 21.13 8.74
C LYS A 73 4.43 21.24 9.84
N ARG A 74 4.82 21.11 11.12
CA ARG A 74 3.87 21.12 12.25
C ARG A 74 3.95 22.44 12.99
N ASP A 75 2.78 22.98 13.31
CA ASP A 75 2.66 23.86 14.47
C ASP A 75 2.54 23.02 15.76
N LYS A 76 2.81 23.58 16.94
CA LYS A 76 2.89 22.84 18.23
C LYS A 76 1.64 22.01 18.59
N LEU A 77 0.51 22.25 17.94
CA LEU A 77 -0.79 21.63 18.17
C LEU A 77 -1.23 20.63 17.07
N ASP A 78 -0.45 20.46 16.00
CA ASP A 78 -0.88 19.61 14.87
C ASP A 78 -0.80 18.11 15.17
N LYS A 79 -1.76 17.38 14.59
CA LYS A 79 -1.86 15.92 14.71
C LYS A 79 -0.54 15.25 14.29
N LYS A 80 -0.03 14.37 15.15
CA LYS A 80 1.22 13.63 14.90
C LYS A 80 1.08 12.58 13.78
N LEU A 81 -0.13 12.21 13.43
CA LEU A 81 -0.41 11.14 12.48
C LEU A 81 -1.54 11.59 11.56
N GLU A 82 -1.29 11.48 10.25
CA GLU A 82 -2.32 11.75 9.25
C GLU A 82 -2.89 10.42 8.72
N PRO A 83 -4.23 10.25 8.76
CA PRO A 83 -4.86 9.07 8.21
C PRO A 83 -4.78 9.07 6.68
N GLY A 84 -4.63 7.88 6.12
CA GLY A 84 -4.61 7.66 4.68
C GLY A 84 -4.85 6.19 4.35
N ILE A 85 -4.70 5.89 3.08
CA ILE A 85 -4.94 4.58 2.48
C ILE A 85 -3.61 4.06 1.98
N PHE A 86 -3.27 2.82 2.33
CA PHE A 86 -2.10 2.18 1.79
C PHE A 86 -2.33 1.77 0.33
N ILE A 87 -1.52 2.33 -0.59
CA ILE A 87 -1.66 2.07 -2.03
C ILE A 87 -0.40 1.45 -2.66
N GLY A 88 0.44 0.82 -1.85
CA GLY A 88 1.56 0.00 -2.33
C GLY A 88 2.94 0.51 -1.93
N TYR A 89 3.97 -0.09 -2.52
CA TYR A 89 5.35 0.08 -2.08
C TYR A 89 6.11 1.09 -2.94
N ASN A 90 7.16 1.69 -2.36
CA ASN A 90 8.13 2.43 -3.15
C ASN A 90 9.11 1.48 -3.85
N SER A 91 9.52 1.84 -5.06
CA SER A 91 10.38 1.01 -5.91
C SER A 91 11.85 1.13 -5.52
N SER A 92 12.28 2.28 -5.00
CA SER A 92 13.69 2.60 -4.76
C SER A 92 14.18 2.30 -3.34
N PHE A 93 13.29 2.31 -2.35
CA PHE A 93 13.66 2.11 -0.94
C PHE A 93 12.49 1.53 -0.14
N LYS A 94 12.79 0.90 1.00
CA LYS A 94 11.81 0.31 1.93
C LYS A 94 10.93 1.39 2.54
N ALA A 95 9.91 1.80 1.81
CA ALA A 95 8.89 2.78 2.21
C ALA A 95 7.55 2.45 1.56
N TYR A 96 6.51 2.99 2.14
CA TYR A 96 5.13 2.79 1.77
C TYR A 96 4.57 4.04 1.09
N LYS A 97 3.73 3.83 0.08
CA LYS A 97 2.96 4.87 -0.60
C LYS A 97 1.58 4.94 0.05
N VAL A 98 1.30 6.09 0.66
CA VAL A 98 0.05 6.38 1.36
C VAL A 98 -0.70 7.46 0.60
N TYR A 99 -1.93 7.17 0.20
CA TYR A 99 -2.84 8.15 -0.37
C TYR A 99 -3.63 8.84 0.74
N GLN A 100 -3.70 10.16 0.73
CA GLN A 100 -4.52 10.93 1.65
C GLN A 100 -5.78 11.42 0.94
N PRO A 101 -6.96 10.85 1.22
CA PRO A 101 -8.21 11.28 0.57
C PRO A 101 -8.58 12.72 0.90
N GLN A 102 -8.17 13.21 2.08
CA GLN A 102 -8.45 14.57 2.55
C GLN A 102 -7.75 15.65 1.71
N THR A 103 -6.50 15.39 1.30
CA THR A 103 -5.67 16.36 0.56
C THR A 103 -5.52 15.99 -0.92
N GLY A 104 -5.96 14.78 -1.30
CA GLY A 104 -5.74 14.20 -2.62
C GLY A 104 -4.26 13.86 -2.91
N LYS A 105 -3.38 13.94 -1.91
CA LYS A 105 -1.93 13.78 -2.10
C LYS A 105 -1.47 12.34 -1.92
N LEU A 106 -0.41 11.99 -2.65
CA LEU A 106 0.35 10.76 -2.46
C LEU A 106 1.60 11.06 -1.65
N ILE A 107 1.77 10.40 -0.51
CA ILE A 107 2.94 10.54 0.36
C ILE A 107 3.72 9.24 0.36
N VAL A 108 5.05 9.35 0.43
CA VAL A 108 5.95 8.22 0.66
C VAL A 108 6.50 8.33 2.07
N SER A 109 6.27 7.33 2.92
CA SER A 109 6.78 7.30 4.28
C SER A 109 7.34 5.93 4.65
N LYS A 110 8.42 5.91 5.42
CA LYS A 110 8.98 4.69 6.02
C LYS A 110 8.23 4.26 7.27
N TYR A 111 7.76 5.23 8.05
CA TYR A 111 7.06 5.02 9.31
C TYR A 111 5.57 5.22 9.09
N VAL A 112 4.86 4.10 9.02
CA VAL A 112 3.42 4.03 8.81
C VAL A 112 2.86 2.99 9.76
N PHE A 113 1.80 3.34 10.47
CA PHE A 113 1.02 2.40 11.28
C PHE A 113 -0.14 1.89 10.44
N PHE A 114 -0.33 0.58 10.37
CA PHE A 114 -1.34 -0.06 9.53
C PHE A 114 -2.46 -0.60 10.40
N ASN A 115 -3.71 -0.34 10.00
CA ASN A 115 -4.90 -0.96 10.54
C ASN A 115 -5.53 -1.82 9.42
N GLU A 116 -5.09 -3.08 9.34
CA GLU A 116 -5.37 -3.97 8.21
C GLU A 116 -6.82 -4.45 8.17
N ASP A 117 -7.48 -4.49 9.32
CA ASP A 117 -8.89 -4.85 9.46
C ASP A 117 -9.84 -3.73 8.99
N GLU A 118 -9.38 -2.47 9.06
CA GLU A 118 -10.18 -1.33 8.66
C GLU A 118 -10.11 -1.04 7.16
N LYS A 119 -11.28 -0.70 6.61
CA LYS A 119 -11.43 -0.19 5.25
C LYS A 119 -11.72 1.30 5.29
N TRP A 120 -11.12 2.06 4.37
CA TRP A 120 -11.41 3.48 4.28
C TRP A 120 -12.86 3.73 3.83
N ASN A 121 -13.59 4.52 4.61
CA ASN A 121 -14.96 4.88 4.28
C ASN A 121 -15.00 6.13 3.38
N TRP A 122 -15.12 5.89 2.07
CA TRP A 122 -15.23 6.93 1.04
C TRP A 122 -16.52 7.78 1.16
N ASN A 123 -17.56 7.29 1.83
CA ASN A 123 -18.84 8.00 1.98
C ASN A 123 -18.81 9.09 3.06
N ARG A 124 -17.77 9.16 3.91
CA ARG A 124 -17.67 10.19 4.96
C ARG A 124 -17.51 11.62 4.41
N HIS A 125 -17.15 11.79 3.14
CA HIS A 125 -16.99 13.10 2.51
C HIS A 125 -18.26 13.69 1.88
N LYS A 126 -19.43 13.01 1.96
CA LYS A 126 -20.72 13.53 1.44
C LYS A 126 -21.53 14.36 2.43
N ARG A 127 -20.98 14.76 3.57
CA ARG A 127 -21.67 15.66 4.51
C ARG A 127 -20.98 17.02 4.52
N HIS A 128 -21.45 17.90 3.64
CA HIS A 128 -21.72 19.32 3.92
C HIS A 128 -22.52 19.86 2.72
N PRO A 129 -23.86 19.97 2.81
CA PRO A 129 -24.61 20.95 2.04
C PRO A 129 -24.25 22.38 2.48
#